data_AF-A0A967I318-F1
#
_entry.id   AF-A0A967I318-F1
#
_cell.length_a   1.000
_cell.length_b   1.000
_cell.length_c   1.000
_cell.angle_alpha   90.00
_cell.angle_beta   90.00
_cell.angle_gamma   90.00
#
_symmetry.space_group_name_H-M   'P 1'
#
loop_
_entity.id
_entity.type
_entity.pdbx_description
1 polymer ?
#
loop_
_entity_poly.entity_id
_entity_poly.type
_entity_poly.pdbx_seq_one_letter_code
_entity_poly.pdbx_strand_id
1 'polypeptide(L)'
;QEIQDCLQEEFFNWLLSKGHPQAYCEWSLEDRPAENQIRTGIVDRVVFDGDTWWVVDYKTSRPAAGEKDEDFLEREVDIYRPQLLAYKEMVANYLNVDINSVRPVLYFTALQRKVEVTS
;
A
#
# COMPACT_ATOMS: atom_id res chain seq x y z
N GLN A 1 -13.65 -17.90 5.52
CA GLN A 1 -13.50 -17.20 6.82
C GLN A 1 -12.83 -15.83 6.64
N GLU A 2 -11.62 -15.74 6.08
CA GLU A 2 -10.83 -14.48 6.02
C GLU A 2 -11.55 -13.27 5.37
N ILE A 3 -12.35 -13.46 4.32
CA ILE A 3 -13.10 -12.37 3.65
C ILE A 3 -14.16 -11.76 4.57
N GLN A 4 -14.85 -12.58 5.39
CA GLN A 4 -15.91 -12.10 6.27
C GLN A 4 -15.37 -11.27 7.44
N ASP A 5 -14.21 -11.65 7.96
CA ASP A 5 -13.60 -10.92 9.07
C ASP A 5 -13.02 -9.59 8.58
N CYS A 6 -12.44 -9.53 7.37
CA CYS A 6 -11.95 -8.27 6.79
C CYS A 6 -13.08 -7.25 6.55
N LEU A 7 -14.31 -7.71 6.28
CA LEU A 7 -15.48 -6.85 6.11
C LEU A 7 -16.04 -6.27 7.42
N GLN A 8 -15.42 -6.54 8.57
CA GLN A 8 -15.73 -5.85 9.83
C GLN A 8 -14.69 -4.78 10.20
N GLU A 9 -13.56 -4.74 9.50
CA GLU A 9 -12.50 -3.79 9.77
C GLU A 9 -12.77 -2.48 9.03
N GLU A 10 -12.72 -1.36 9.78
CA GLU A 10 -13.12 -0.05 9.26
C GLU A 10 -12.24 0.39 8.10
N PHE A 11 -10.92 0.17 8.17
CA PHE A 11 -10.01 0.58 7.11
C PHE A 11 -10.17 -0.26 5.85
N PHE A 12 -10.36 -1.57 5.94
CA PHE A 12 -10.59 -2.43 4.79
C PHE A 12 -11.92 -2.14 4.10
N ASN A 13 -12.99 -1.97 4.86
CA ASN A 13 -14.28 -1.54 4.32
C ASN A 13 -14.19 -0.17 3.66
N TRP A 14 -13.51 0.76 4.32
CA TRP A 14 -13.23 2.06 3.76
C TRP A 14 -12.45 1.92 2.45
N LEU A 15 -11.38 1.14 2.39
CA LEU A 15 -10.55 0.94 1.18
C LEU A 15 -11.37 0.36 0.02
N LEU A 16 -12.33 -0.50 0.30
CA LEU A 16 -13.23 -1.09 -0.71
C LEU A 16 -14.46 -0.22 -1.05
N SER A 17 -14.65 0.90 -0.35
CA SER A 17 -15.78 1.79 -0.59
C SER A 17 -15.81 2.30 -2.02
N LYS A 18 -17.01 2.31 -2.62
CA LYS A 18 -17.26 2.90 -3.95
C LYS A 18 -17.40 4.43 -3.90
N GLY A 19 -17.40 5.02 -2.71
CA GLY A 19 -17.58 6.47 -2.51
C GLY A 19 -16.32 7.29 -2.71
N HIS A 20 -15.16 6.66 -2.96
CA HIS A 20 -13.91 7.38 -3.15
C HIS A 20 -13.92 8.22 -4.44
N PRO A 21 -13.47 9.48 -4.38
CA PRO A 21 -13.32 10.31 -5.57
C PRO A 21 -12.52 9.63 -6.68
N GLN A 22 -11.42 8.96 -6.32
CA GLN A 22 -10.59 8.19 -7.25
C GLN A 22 -10.08 6.91 -6.59
N ALA A 23 -10.09 5.82 -7.34
CA ALA A 23 -9.52 4.55 -6.93
C ALA A 23 -9.01 3.78 -8.14
N TYR A 24 -7.88 3.10 -7.97
CA TYR A 24 -7.25 2.25 -8.97
C TYR A 24 -6.95 0.89 -8.34
N CYS A 25 -7.13 -0.18 -9.11
CA CYS A 25 -6.78 -1.56 -8.74
C CYS A 25 -5.79 -2.10 -9.76
N GLU A 26 -4.80 -2.87 -9.31
CA GLU A 26 -3.76 -3.48 -10.17
C GLU A 26 -3.16 -2.45 -11.15
N TRP A 27 -2.85 -1.27 -10.63
CA TRP A 27 -2.50 -0.12 -11.44
C TRP A 27 -1.07 -0.24 -11.94
N SER A 28 -0.94 -0.49 -13.24
CA SER A 28 0.36 -0.53 -13.91
C SER A 28 0.87 0.89 -14.14
N LEU A 29 2.02 1.18 -13.55
CA LEU A 29 2.72 2.45 -13.68
C LEU A 29 4.07 2.21 -14.34
N GLU A 30 4.43 3.13 -15.22
CA GLU A 30 5.77 3.27 -15.77
C GLU A 30 6.25 4.67 -15.38
N ASP A 31 7.47 4.75 -14.88
CA ASP A 31 8.10 6.01 -14.55
C ASP A 31 9.56 6.01 -15.02
N ARG A 32 10.07 7.21 -15.28
CA ARG A 32 11.41 7.45 -15.76
C ARG A 32 12.14 8.40 -14.80
N PRO A 33 12.62 7.90 -13.64
CA PRO A 33 13.28 8.73 -12.64
C PRO A 33 14.59 9.37 -13.12
N ALA A 34 15.23 8.82 -14.17
CA ALA A 34 16.41 9.38 -14.81
C ALA A 34 16.41 9.08 -16.32
N GLU A 35 17.18 9.84 -17.10
CA GLU A 35 17.19 9.79 -18.57
C GLU A 35 17.38 8.36 -19.14
N ASN A 36 18.11 7.48 -18.43
CA ASN A 36 18.33 6.08 -18.84
C ASN A 36 17.78 5.04 -17.86
N GLN A 37 16.86 5.41 -16.97
CA GLN A 37 16.24 4.47 -16.04
C GLN A 37 14.73 4.46 -16.24
N ILE A 38 14.21 3.35 -16.74
CA ILE A 38 12.77 3.07 -16.79
C ILE A 38 12.47 2.12 -15.63
N ARG A 39 11.49 2.46 -14.81
CA ARG A 39 10.93 1.57 -13.79
C ARG A 39 9.48 1.29 -14.14
N THR A 40 9.08 0.04 -14.01
CA THR A 40 7.68 -0.39 -14.12
C THR A 40 7.26 -1.08 -12.84
N GLY A 41 5.99 -0.95 -12.49
CA GLY A 41 5.43 -1.54 -11.28
C GLY A 41 3.92 -1.69 -11.40
N ILE A 42 3.36 -2.66 -10.69
CA ILE A 42 1.92 -2.86 -10.56
C ILE A 42 1.59 -2.63 -9.09
N VAL A 43 0.80 -1.59 -8.82
CA VAL A 43 0.34 -1.28 -7.48
C VAL A 43 -0.99 -1.98 -7.24
N ASP A 44 -1.08 -2.82 -6.20
CA ASP A 44 -2.31 -3.58 -5.90
C ASP A 44 -3.53 -2.67 -5.80
N ARG A 45 -3.39 -1.56 -5.05
CA ARG A 45 -4.48 -0.61 -4.85
C ARG A 45 -3.98 0.81 -4.62
N VAL A 46 -4.65 1.78 -5.23
CA VAL A 46 -4.51 3.21 -4.91
C VAL A 46 -5.89 3.82 -4.66
N VAL A 47 -6.03 4.62 -3.61
CA VAL A 47 -7.27 5.30 -3.26
C VAL A 47 -6.99 6.74 -2.89
N PHE A 48 -7.77 7.68 -3.44
CA PHE A 48 -7.79 9.07 -3.00
C PHE A 48 -9.02 9.32 -2.13
N ASP A 49 -8.81 9.91 -0.96
CA ASP A 49 -9.89 10.17 0.01
C ASP A 49 -10.42 11.62 -0.01
N GLY A 50 -9.87 12.45 -0.88
CA GLY A 50 -10.14 13.88 -0.96
C GLY A 50 -8.98 14.76 -0.49
N ASP A 51 -8.02 14.18 0.24
CA ASP A 51 -6.82 14.86 0.74
C ASP A 51 -5.54 14.05 0.51
N THR A 52 -5.59 12.74 0.79
CA THR A 52 -4.45 11.83 0.77
C THR A 52 -4.63 10.72 -0.27
N TRP A 53 -3.52 10.41 -0.95
CA TRP A 53 -3.37 9.25 -1.83
C TRP A 53 -2.80 8.07 -1.06
N TRP A 54 -3.64 7.05 -0.85
CA TRP A 54 -3.28 5.82 -0.16
C TRP A 54 -2.82 4.78 -1.16
N VAL A 55 -1.55 4.39 -1.09
CA VAL A 55 -0.95 3.33 -1.90
C VAL A 55 -0.92 2.08 -1.03
N VAL A 56 -1.74 1.09 -1.34
CA VAL A 56 -1.92 -0.09 -0.49
C VAL A 56 -1.45 -1.34 -1.22
N ASP A 57 -0.61 -2.12 -0.54
CA ASP A 57 -0.17 -3.45 -0.96
C ASP A 57 -0.66 -4.49 0.05
N TYR A 58 -1.24 -5.58 -0.43
CA TYR A 58 -1.86 -6.60 0.42
C TYR A 58 -0.89 -7.74 0.72
N LYS A 59 -0.72 -8.06 2.01
CA LYS A 59 0.09 -9.19 2.47
C LYS A 59 -0.74 -10.25 3.17
N THR A 60 -0.57 -11.50 2.75
CA THR A 60 -1.16 -12.69 3.38
C THR A 60 -0.17 -13.42 4.29
N SER A 61 1.06 -12.90 4.45
CA SER A 61 2.08 -13.44 5.33
C SER A 61 1.61 -13.45 6.79
N ARG A 62 2.16 -14.39 7.56
CA ARG A 62 1.80 -14.62 8.96
C ARG A 62 3.06 -14.69 9.82
N PRO A 63 3.00 -14.28 11.10
CA PRO A 63 4.08 -14.51 12.06
C PRO A 63 4.46 -15.98 12.13
N ALA A 64 5.75 -16.26 12.30
CA ALA A 64 6.24 -17.60 12.60
C ALA A 64 5.72 -18.09 13.96
N ALA A 65 5.75 -19.41 14.19
CA ALA A 65 5.31 -19.98 15.45
C ALA A 65 6.13 -19.42 16.63
N GLY A 66 5.47 -18.66 17.51
CA GLY A 66 6.09 -18.02 18.66
C GLY A 66 6.78 -16.67 18.39
N GLU A 67 6.73 -16.18 17.14
CA GLU A 67 7.11 -14.80 16.80
C GLU A 67 6.02 -13.83 17.31
N LYS A 68 6.42 -12.66 17.80
CA LYS A 68 5.46 -11.61 18.15
C LYS A 68 4.99 -10.90 16.90
N ASP A 69 3.73 -10.48 16.89
CA ASP A 69 3.15 -9.74 15.76
C ASP A 69 3.96 -8.48 15.44
N GLU A 70 4.45 -7.75 16.45
CA GLU A 70 5.25 -6.53 16.24
C GLU A 70 6.58 -6.83 15.52
N ASP A 71 7.30 -7.87 15.95
CA ASP A 71 8.58 -8.27 15.37
C ASP A 71 8.38 -8.73 13.91
N PHE A 72 7.29 -9.46 13.65
CA PHE A 72 6.87 -9.87 12.31
C PHE A 72 6.59 -8.65 11.41
N LEU A 73 5.79 -7.68 11.89
CA LEU A 73 5.41 -6.50 11.12
C LEU A 73 6.62 -5.64 10.78
N GLU A 74 7.55 -5.42 11.71
CA GLU A 74 8.79 -4.66 11.47
C GLU A 74 9.65 -5.33 10.38
N ARG A 75 9.83 -6.66 10.48
CA ARG A 75 10.57 -7.44 9.49
C ARG A 75 9.94 -7.33 8.09
N GLU A 76 8.63 -7.46 8.00
CA GLU A 76 7.93 -7.37 6.71
C GLU A 76 8.00 -5.94 6.14
N VAL A 77 7.85 -4.91 6.97
CA VAL A 77 8.03 -3.52 6.55
C VAL A 77 9.42 -3.33 5.95
N ASP A 78 10.48 -3.81 6.59
CA ASP A 78 11.84 -3.64 6.07
C ASP A 78 12.08 -4.37 4.75
N ILE A 79 11.47 -5.55 4.57
CA ILE A 79 11.53 -6.30 3.31
C ILE A 79 10.86 -5.51 2.17
N TYR A 80 9.68 -4.94 2.41
CA TYR A 80 8.87 -4.31 1.36
C TYR A 80 9.08 -2.80 1.23
N ARG A 81 9.74 -2.15 2.19
CA ARG A 81 9.96 -0.69 2.22
C ARG A 81 10.53 -0.13 0.91
N PRO A 82 11.61 -0.69 0.32
CA PRO A 82 12.16 -0.14 -0.92
C PRO A 82 11.14 -0.12 -2.07
N GLN A 83 10.32 -1.17 -2.19
CA GLN A 83 9.29 -1.27 -3.22
C GLN A 83 8.14 -0.29 -2.97
N LEU A 84 7.66 -0.20 -1.73
CA LEU A 84 6.56 0.72 -1.40
C LEU A 84 6.95 2.19 -1.56
N LEU A 85 8.20 2.55 -1.22
CA LEU A 85 8.71 3.89 -1.47
C LEU A 85 8.83 4.18 -2.98
N ALA A 86 9.24 3.19 -3.79
CA ALA A 86 9.22 3.35 -5.24
C ALA A 86 7.79 3.57 -5.78
N TYR A 87 6.79 2.83 -5.28
CA TYR A 87 5.39 3.04 -5.65
C TYR A 87 4.88 4.42 -5.24
N LYS A 88 5.22 4.87 -4.03
CA LYS A 88 4.91 6.23 -3.55
C LYS A 88 5.40 7.29 -4.55
N GLU A 89 6.65 7.20 -4.97
CA GLU A 89 7.23 8.14 -5.94
C GLU A 89 6.58 8.02 -7.33
N MET A 90 6.35 6.81 -7.83
CA MET A 90 5.72 6.59 -9.13
C MET A 90 4.31 7.19 -9.18
N VAL A 91 3.52 6.99 -8.12
CA VAL A 91 2.16 7.55 -8.00
C VAL A 91 2.21 9.07 -7.91
N ALA A 92 3.10 9.63 -7.09
CA ALA A 92 3.26 11.08 -6.97
C ALA A 92 3.63 11.73 -8.32
N ASN A 93 4.59 11.14 -9.03
CA ASN A 93 5.06 11.62 -10.33
C ASN A 93 3.96 11.52 -11.39
N TYR A 94 3.28 10.37 -11.48
CA TYR A 94 2.23 10.15 -12.48
C TYR A 94 1.05 11.13 -12.31
N LEU A 95 0.63 11.34 -11.06
CA LEU A 95 -0.49 12.23 -10.73
C LEU A 95 -0.07 13.70 -10.66
N ASN A 96 1.23 14.00 -10.73
CA ASN A 96 1.82 15.33 -10.57
C ASN A 96 1.36 16.02 -9.26
N VAL A 97 1.47 15.29 -8.14
CA VAL A 97 1.09 15.74 -6.79
C VAL A 97 2.30 15.79 -5.86
N ASP A 98 2.17 16.48 -4.72
CA ASP A 98 3.20 16.46 -3.68
C ASP A 98 3.40 15.02 -3.16
N ILE A 99 4.64 14.55 -3.13
CA ILE A 99 5.01 13.25 -2.60
C ILE A 99 4.56 13.04 -1.14
N ASN A 100 4.42 14.11 -0.36
CA ASN A 100 3.91 14.05 1.02
C ASN A 100 2.41 13.78 1.11
N SER A 101 1.65 14.02 0.04
CA SER A 101 0.24 13.63 -0.06
C SER A 101 0.04 12.14 -0.34
N VAL A 102 1.13 11.39 -0.60
CA VAL A 102 1.09 9.96 -0.90
C VAL A 102 1.57 9.14 0.31
N ARG A 103 0.69 8.29 0.83
CA ARG A 103 0.93 7.41 1.98
C ARG A 103 0.95 5.94 1.57
N PRO A 104 2.13 5.30 1.54
CA PRO A 104 2.23 3.88 1.26
C PRO A 104 1.93 3.06 2.52
N VAL A 105 1.15 2.00 2.36
CA VAL A 105 0.64 1.15 3.44
C VAL A 105 0.75 -0.31 3.04
N LEU A 106 1.26 -1.13 3.95
CA LEU A 106 1.11 -2.58 3.92
C LEU A 106 -0.16 -2.95 4.68
N TYR A 107 -1.07 -3.69 4.04
CA TYR A 107 -2.24 -4.25 4.71
C TYR A 107 -2.11 -5.77 4.85
N PHE A 108 -1.89 -6.23 6.07
CA PHE A 108 -1.76 -7.64 6.41
C PHE A 108 -3.15 -8.25 6.62
N THR A 109 -3.70 -8.89 5.60
CA THR A 109 -5.06 -9.45 5.60
C THR A 109 -5.24 -10.53 6.67
N ALA A 110 -4.18 -11.29 6.94
CA ALA A 110 -4.15 -12.36 7.93
C ALA A 110 -4.20 -11.86 9.39
N LEU A 111 -3.72 -10.64 9.64
CA LEU A 111 -3.69 -9.99 10.95
C LEU A 111 -4.74 -8.87 11.07
N GLN A 112 -5.32 -8.44 9.95
CA GLN A 112 -6.18 -7.24 9.84
C GLN A 112 -5.48 -5.98 10.36
N ARG A 113 -4.19 -5.86 10.03
CA ARG A 113 -3.35 -4.75 10.47
C ARG A 113 -2.82 -3.99 9.27
N LYS A 114 -2.92 -2.67 9.34
CA LYS A 114 -2.25 -1.77 8.42
C LYS A 114 -0.97 -1.23 9.05
N VAL A 115 0.09 -1.11 8.27
CA VAL A 115 1.33 -0.46 8.68
C VAL A 115 1.71 0.54 7.60
N GLU A 116 1.80 1.82 7.98
CA GLU A 116 2.28 2.88 7.10
C GLU A 116 3.80 2.78 6.97
N VAL A 117 4.29 2.82 5.73
CA VAL A 117 5.72 2.71 5.44
C VAL A 117 6.30 4.12 5.31
N THR A 118 7.21 4.47 6.21
CA THR A 118 7.89 5.78 6.18
C THR A 118 9.28 5.67 5.58
N SER A 119 9.72 6.76 4.94
CA SER A 119 11.10 6.97 4.51
C SER A 119 12.04 7.16 5.69
#